data_AF-A0A0F2NTS0-F1
#
_entry.id   AF-A0A0F2NTS0-F1
#
_cell.length_a   1.000
_cell.length_b   1.000
_cell.length_c   1.000
_cell.angle_alpha   90.00
_cell.angle_beta   90.00
_cell.angle_gamma   90.00
#
_symmetry.space_group_name_H-M   'P 1'
#
loop_
_entity.id
_entity.type
_entity.pdbx_description
1 polymer ?
#
loop_
_entity_poly.entity_id
_entity_poly.type
_entity_poly.pdbx_seq_one_letter_code
_entity_poly.pdbx_strand_id
1 'polypeptide(L)' 'MVELAGIAIRKKSRAPMQALQECEISLARGLAGDFRGKPGKRQVTVLSEEAWLRACSEVGQTLPWL' A
#
# COMPACT_ATOMS: atom_id res chain seq x y z
N MET A 1 4.77 10.59 16.64
CA MET A 1 5.10 11.12 15.30
C MET A 1 4.52 10.16 14.27
N VAL A 2 4.15 10.65 13.09
CA VAL A 2 3.69 9.79 11.99
C VAL A 2 4.89 9.53 11.08
N GLU A 3 5.13 8.27 10.74
CA GLU A 3 6.23 7.83 9.89
C GLU A 3 5.71 6.90 8.79
N LEU A 4 6.36 6.93 7.62
CA LEU A 4 6.06 6.02 6.52
C LEU A 4 6.87 4.72 6.69
N ALA A 5 6.22 3.67 7.20
CA ALA A 5 6.87 2.39 7.46
C ALA A 5 7.19 1.58 6.19
N GLY A 6 6.45 1.79 5.10
CA GLY A 6 6.65 1.03 3.86
C GLY A 6 5.82 1.50 2.69
N ILE A 7 6.27 1.16 1.49
CA ILE A 7 5.62 1.47 0.22
C ILE A 7 5.52 0.19 -0.59
N ALA A 8 4.38 -0.03 -1.25
CA ALA A 8 4.22 -1.16 -2.15
C ALA A 8 3.23 -0.91 -3.27
N ILE A 9 3.43 -1.62 -4.38
CA ILE A 9 2.59 -1.55 -5.58
C ILE A 9 2.13 -2.95 -6.03
N ARG A 10 1.08 -3.00 -6.82
CA ARG A 10 0.73 -4.15 -7.68
C ARG A 10 0.93 -3.79 -9.14
N LYS A 11 1.72 -4.57 -9.88
CA LYS A 11 1.89 -4.36 -11.34
C LYS A 11 0.65 -4.71 -12.16
N LYS A 12 -0.21 -5.60 -11.67
CA LYS A 12 -1.44 -6.07 -12.35
C LYS A 12 -2.53 -6.40 -11.33
N SER A 13 -3.78 -6.52 -11.78
CA SER A 13 -4.89 -7.00 -10.94
C SER A 13 -4.53 -8.32 -10.27
N ARG A 14 -4.70 -8.40 -8.94
CA ARG A 14 -4.41 -9.58 -8.11
C ARG A 14 -2.97 -10.11 -8.16
N ALA A 15 -2.03 -9.36 -8.75
CA ALA A 15 -0.62 -9.70 -8.66
C ALA A 15 -0.13 -9.58 -7.20
N PRO A 16 0.97 -10.28 -6.82
CA PRO A 16 1.64 -10.04 -5.56
C PRO A 16 2.05 -8.57 -5.40
N MET A 17 1.99 -8.08 -4.16
CA MET A 17 2.53 -6.76 -3.80
C MET A 17 4.04 -6.76 -3.98
N GLN A 18 4.60 -5.63 -4.40
CA GLN A 18 6.03 -5.42 -4.55
C GLN A 18 6.43 -4.23 -3.69
N ALA A 19 7.29 -4.47 -2.71
CA ALA A 19 7.85 -3.43 -1.87
C ALA A 19 8.75 -2.49 -2.69
N LEU A 20 8.73 -1.22 -2.34
CA LEU A 20 9.59 -0.18 -2.91
C LEU A 20 10.28 0.57 -1.77
N GLN A 21 11.49 1.07 -2.04
CA GLN A 21 12.18 2.00 -1.14
C GLN A 21 11.72 3.45 -1.35
N GLU A 22 11.35 3.79 -2.58
CA GLU A 22 10.89 5.11 -2.99
C GLU A 22 9.89 4.99 -4.14
N CYS A 23 9.07 6.02 -4.32
CA CYS A 23 8.10 6.09 -5.41
C CYS A 23 7.76 7.53 -5.77
N GLU A 24 7.36 7.76 -7.02
CA GLU A 24 6.77 9.04 -7.45
C GLU A 24 5.25 9.00 -7.27
N ILE A 25 4.67 10.09 -6.75
CA ILE A 25 3.22 10.29 -6.67
C ILE A 25 2.83 11.51 -7.51
N SER A 26 1.82 11.36 -8.35
CA SER A 26 1.26 12.47 -9.13
C SER A 26 -0.25 12.35 -9.30
N LEU A 27 -0.93 13.47 -9.59
CA LEU A 27 -2.37 13.45 -9.90
C LEU A 27 -2.70 12.65 -11.16
N ALA A 28 -1.76 12.57 -12.10
CA ALA A 28 -1.95 11.81 -13.34
C ALA A 28 -1.79 10.31 -13.13
N ARG A 29 -0.86 9.88 -12.28
CA ARG A 29 -0.45 8.47 -12.17
C ARG A 29 -0.69 7.84 -10.80
N GLY A 30 -1.21 8.59 -9.83
CA GLY A 30 -1.23 8.14 -8.44
C GLY A 30 0.15 7.70 -7.99
N LEU A 31 0.21 6.55 -7.32
CA LEU A 31 1.45 5.84 -7.06
C LEU A 31 2.02 5.25 -8.36
N ALA A 32 3.11 5.82 -8.87
CA ALA A 32 3.67 5.45 -10.17
C ALA A 32 4.00 3.95 -10.25
N GLY A 33 3.55 3.30 -11.33
CA GLY A 33 3.73 1.87 -11.55
C GLY A 33 2.71 0.96 -10.84
N ASP A 34 1.86 1.51 -9.96
CA ASP A 34 0.73 0.75 -9.42
C ASP A 34 -0.36 0.55 -10.47
N PHE A 35 -0.98 -0.62 -10.48
CA PHE A 35 -2.06 -1.00 -11.37
C PHE A 35 -3.28 -0.07 -11.26
N ARG A 36 -3.50 0.51 -10.07
CA ARG A 36 -4.56 1.51 -9.80
C ARG A 36 -4.07 2.95 -9.94
N GLY A 37 -2.82 3.17 -10.33
CA GLY A 37 -2.20 4.45 -10.60
C GLY A 37 -2.77 5.17 -11.83
N LYS A 38 -4.07 5.50 -11.80
CA LYS A 38 -4.81 6.21 -12.83
C LYS A 38 -5.49 7.44 -12.21
N PRO A 39 -5.85 8.48 -12.99
CA PRO A 39 -6.61 9.62 -12.48
C PRO A 39 -7.92 9.18 -11.83
N GLY A 40 -8.26 9.75 -10.67
CA GLY A 40 -9.53 9.47 -9.99
C GLY A 40 -9.45 9.60 -8.47
N LYS A 41 -10.48 9.12 -7.75
CA LYS A 41 -10.60 9.28 -6.29
C LYS A 41 -9.73 8.33 -5.46
N ARG A 42 -9.13 7.31 -6.07
CA ARG A 42 -8.46 6.19 -5.36
C ARG A 42 -7.05 5.92 -5.91
N GLN A 43 -6.20 6.94 -5.87
CA GLN A 43 -4.86 6.91 -6.46
C GLN A 43 -3.78 6.36 -5.51
N VAL A 44 -4.04 6.45 -4.21
CA VAL A 44 -3.19 5.96 -3.13
C VAL A 44 -4.09 5.26 -2.11
N THR A 45 -3.59 4.21 -1.48
CA THR A 45 -4.22 3.57 -0.31
C THR A 45 -3.25 3.68 0.85
N VAL A 46 -3.74 4.14 2.00
CA VAL A 46 -2.95 4.21 3.24
C VAL A 46 -3.53 3.19 4.21
N LEU A 47 -2.64 2.47 4.88
CA LEU A 47 -2.95 1.55 5.97
C LEU A 47 -2.06 1.96 7.15
N SER A 48 -2.65 2.17 8.32
CA SER A 48 -1.86 2.41 9.52
C SER A 48 -1.35 1.09 10.08
N GLU A 49 -0.15 1.11 10.66
CA GLU A 49 0.44 -0.05 11.30
C GLU A 49 -0.44 -0.55 12.45
N GLU A 50 -1.02 0.35 13.24
CA GLU A 50 -1.87 0.00 14.37
C GLU A 50 -3.15 -0.71 13.92
N ALA A 51 -3.74 -0.28 12.80
CA ALA A 51 -4.90 -0.95 12.21
C ALA A 51 -4.55 -2.35 11.70
N TRP A 52 -3.36 -2.51 11.08
CA TRP A 52 -2.87 -3.81 10.63
C TRP A 52 -2.61 -4.77 11.78
N LEU A 53 -1.91 -4.30 12.83
CA LEU A 53 -1.63 -5.08 14.03
C LEU A 53 -2.91 -5.48 14.76
N ARG A 54 -3.91 -4.59 14.81
CA ARG A 54 -5.23 -4.92 15.36
C ARG A 54 -5.91 -6.03 14.56
N ALA A 55 -5.92 -5.94 13.22
CA ALA A 55 -6.49 -6.99 12.37
C ALA A 55 -5.77 -8.33 12.56
N CYS A 56 -4.43 -8.32 12.65
CA CYS A 56 -3.61 -9.50 12.97
C CYS A 56 -4.02 -10.12 14.32
N SER A 57 -4.22 -9.29 15.34
CA SER A 57 -4.67 -9.72 16.67
C SER A 57 -6.07 -10.36 16.62
N GLU A 58 -7.01 -9.75 15.89
CA GLU A 58 -8.38 -10.26 15.72
C GLU A 58 -8.43 -11.65 15.07
N VAL A 59 -7.49 -11.96 14.16
CA VAL A 59 -7.38 -13.28 13.52
C VAL A 59 -6.40 -14.23 14.21
N GLY A 60 -5.77 -13.79 15.31
CA GLY A 60 -4.81 -14.59 16.08
C GLY A 60 -3.52 -14.95 15.34
N GLN A 61 -3.12 -14.16 14.34
CA GLN A 61 -1.93 -14.42 13.52
C GLN A 61 -1.14 -13.15 13.25
N THR A 62 0.18 -13.22 13.36
CA THR A 62 1.07 -12.16 12.87
C THR A 62 1.32 -12.39 11.39
N LEU A 63 0.75 -11.54 10.54
CA LEU A 63 0.87 -11.64 9.09
C LEU A 63 1.82 -10.56 8.55
N PRO A 64 2.64 -10.86 7.52
CA PRO A 64 3.38 -9.83 6.81
C PRO A 64 2.38 -8.87 6.14
N TRP A 65 2.68 -7.59 6.14
CA TRP A 65 1.83 -6.58 5.50
C TRP A 65 1.92 -6.61 3.96
N LEU A 66 2.84 -7.39 3.40
CA LEU A 66 3.09 -7.61 1.96
C LEU A 66 2.53 -8.94 1.47
#